data_AF-A0A660T6E7-F1
#
_entry.id   AF-A0A660T6E7-F1
#
_cell.length_a   1.000
_cell.length_b   1.000
_cell.length_c   1.000
_cell.angle_alpha   90.00
_cell.angle_beta   90.00
_cell.angle_gamma   90.00
#
_symmetry.space_group_name_H-M   'P 1'
#
loop_
_entity.id
_entity.type
_entity.pdbx_description
1 polymer ?
#
loop_
_entity_poly.entity_id
_entity_poly.type
_entity_poly.pdbx_seq_one_letter_code
_entity_poly.pdbx_strand_id
1 'polypeptide(L)' 'MANIETKFLGLNLSSPIIVGSSGLTGKTGSIRKLEES' A
#
# COMPACT_ATOMS: atom_id res chain seq x y z
N MET A 1 9.87 -16.77 7.07
CA MET A 1 8.93 -15.70 6.69
C MET A 1 8.51 -15.95 5.25
N ALA A 2 7.22 -15.93 4.92
CA ALA A 2 6.77 -16.09 3.54
C ALA A 2 7.05 -14.80 2.76
N ASN A 3 7.53 -14.92 1.52
CA ASN A 3 7.62 -13.78 0.61
C ASN A 3 6.21 -13.38 0.17
N ILE A 4 5.84 -12.12 0.37
CA ILE A 4 4.55 -11.54 -0.03
C ILE A 4 4.68 -10.50 -1.15
N GLU A 5 5.85 -10.35 -1.76
CA GLU A 5 6.01 -9.49 -2.92
C GLU A 5 5.13 -9.98 -4.09
N THR A 6 4.52 -9.06 -4.82
CA THR A 6 3.62 -9.41 -5.93
C THR A 6 3.77 -8.46 -7.11
N LYS A 7 3.51 -8.98 -8.31
CA LYS A 7 3.43 -8.18 -9.53
C LYS A 7 1.97 -8.00 -9.93
N PHE A 8 1.56 -6.76 -10.12
CA PHE A 8 0.20 -6.43 -10.54
C PHE A 8 0.24 -5.34 -11.62
N LEU A 9 -0.32 -5.63 -12.79
CA LEU A 9 -0.37 -4.70 -13.94
C LEU A 9 0.99 -4.08 -14.30
N GLY A 10 2.08 -4.85 -14.19
CA GLY A 10 3.44 -4.39 -14.47
C GLY A 10 4.12 -3.62 -13.33
N LEU A 11 3.43 -3.38 -12.21
CA LEU A 11 3.99 -2.80 -10.98
C LEU A 11 4.54 -3.90 -10.08
N ASN A 12 5.67 -3.63 -9.44
CA ASN A 12 6.21 -4.48 -8.37
C ASN A 12 5.74 -3.90 -7.02
N LEU A 13 4.96 -4.67 -6.28
CA LEU A 13 4.45 -4.31 -4.97
C LEU A 13 5.18 -5.12 -3.91
N SER A 14 5.53 -4.48 -2.79
CA SER A 14 6.13 -5.16 -1.63
C SER A 14 5.15 -6.08 -0.89
N SER A 15 3.86 -5.89 -1.09
CA SER A 15 2.77 -6.64 -0.47
C SER A 15 1.53 -6.65 -1.38
N PRO A 16 0.66 -7.69 -1.35
CA PRO A 16 -0.61 -7.67 -2.06
C PRO A 16 -1.68 -6.83 -1.36
N ILE A 17 -1.43 -6.39 -0.12
CA ILE A 17 -2.38 -5.59 0.66
C ILE A 17 -2.34 -4.16 0.14
N ILE A 18 -3.50 -3.64 -0.27
CA ILE A 18 -3.66 -2.27 -0.76
C ILE A 18 -4.69 -1.52 0.07
N VAL A 19 -4.48 -0.21 0.23
CA VAL A 19 -5.46 0.68 0.88
C VAL A 19 -6.22 1.44 -0.22
N GLY A 20 -7.51 1.15 -0.34
CA GLY A 20 -8.40 1.81 -1.30
C GLY A 20 -8.77 3.24 -0.91
N SER A 21 -9.27 3.99 -1.89
CA SER A 21 -9.75 5.37 -1.70
C SER A 21 -10.86 5.40 -0.65
N SER A 22 -10.53 5.91 0.53
CA SER A 22 -11.39 5.90 1.71
C SER A 22 -11.02 7.03 2.68
N GLY A 23 -11.67 7.08 3.84
CA GLY A 23 -11.31 8.03 4.91
C GLY A 23 -9.85 7.91 5.37
N LEU A 24 -9.21 6.75 5.17
CA LEU A 24 -7.80 6.52 5.51
C LEU A 24 -6.83 7.22 4.53
N THR A 25 -7.24 7.48 3.29
CA THR A 25 -6.42 8.09 2.24
C THR A 25 -6.87 9.51 1.87
N GLY A 26 -7.87 10.05 2.57
CA GLY A 26 -8.45 11.37 2.25
C GLY A 26 -7.56 12.58 2.58
N LYS A 27 -6.43 12.37 3.27
CA LYS A 27 -5.45 13.41 3.58
C LYS A 27 -4.04 12.91 3.26
N THR A 28 -3.22 13.78 2.68
CA THR A 28 -1.81 13.48 2.35
C THR A 28 -1.00 13.01 3.57
N GLY A 29 -1.23 13.62 4.73
CA GLY A 29 -0.59 13.21 5.99
C GLY A 29 -0.96 11.80 6.46
N SER A 30 -2.16 11.31 6.13
CA SER A 30 -2.57 9.93 6.46
C SER A 30 -1.89 8.92 5.55
N ILE A 31 -1.76 9.23 4.25
CA ILE A 31 -1.03 8.39 3.29
C ILE A 31 0.43 8.22 3.71
N ARG A 32 1.08 9.32 4.12
CA ARG A 32 2.47 9.27 4.59
C ARG A 32 2.65 8.36 5.81
N LYS A 33 1.77 8.45 6.80
CA LYS A 33 1.81 7.57 7.97
C LYS A 33 1.65 6.10 7.60
N LEU A 34 0.84 5.79 6.60
CA LEU A 34 0.63 4.41 6.12
C LEU A 34 1.84 3.85 5.38
N GLU A 35 2.66 4.70 4.75
CA GLU A 35 3.88 4.28 4.06
C GLU A 35 5.06 4.12 5.04
N GLU A 36 5.12 4.95 6.08
CA GLU A 36 6.15 4.89 7.11
C GLU A 36 5.92 3.77 8.16
N SER A 37 4.76 3.11 8.15
CA SER A 37 4.38 2.02 9.09
C SER A 37 4.79 0.64 8.60
#